data_AF-A0A7R9GK97-F1
#
_entry.id   AF-A0A7R9GK97-F1
#
_cell.length_a   1.000
_cell.length_b   1.000
_cell.length_c   1.000
_cell.angle_alpha   90.00
_cell.angle_beta   90.00
_cell.angle_gamma   90.00
#
_symmetry.space_group_name_H-M   'P 1'
#
loop_
_entity.id
_entity.type
_entity.pdbx_description
1 polymer ?
#
loop_
_entity_poly.entity_id
_entity_poly.type
_entity_poly.pdbx_seq_one_letter_code
_entity_poly.pdbx_strand_id
1 'polypeptide(L)'
;MNEEEFYVRFSKQYLYDKHENQYLDCSSVVAIDAEANDLAIRLSSQITFSKNILAFAGTFVELHQLPATVRHAFVVANSADGTEDASKDCVLQAVENLKKEGIHFSCFLIEPFLFMDEVGFLQYPQGLLKTITSSLLKDTKCLTIVDESRTGLGRLGTGMWAFTDIGILPDLVVVGVILGNGFPLSAVLTSRQIAAAVPKYYSTV
;
A
#
# COMPACT_ATOMS: atom_id res chain seq x y z
N MET A 1 -3.99 0.12 31.30
CA MET A 1 -3.67 0.70 29.99
C MET A 1 -4.97 1.27 29.44
N ASN A 2 -5.06 2.59 29.37
CA ASN A 2 -6.22 3.25 28.75
C ASN A 2 -6.06 3.23 27.22
N GLU A 3 -7.14 3.52 26.49
CA GLU A 3 -7.18 3.47 25.03
C GLU A 3 -6.12 4.40 24.40
N GLU A 4 -5.93 5.60 24.96
CA GLU A 4 -4.89 6.53 24.52
C GLU A 4 -3.46 5.99 24.71
N GLU A 5 -3.13 5.34 25.85
CA GLU A 5 -1.82 4.70 26.05
C GLU A 5 -1.57 3.57 25.05
N PHE A 6 -2.61 2.82 24.69
CA PHE A 6 -2.50 1.77 23.68
C PHE A 6 -2.15 2.37 22.32
N TYR A 7 -2.87 3.41 21.87
CA TYR A 7 -2.58 4.09 20.60
C TYR A 7 -1.21 4.77 20.58
N VAL A 8 -0.77 5.39 21.68
CA VAL A 8 0.55 6.03 21.78
C VAL A 8 1.69 5.00 21.77
N ARG A 9 1.51 3.82 22.39
CA ARG A 9 2.50 2.74 22.31
C ARG A 9 2.52 2.07 20.94
N PHE A 10 1.34 1.83 20.37
CA PHE A 10 1.17 1.28 19.03
C PHE A 10 1.87 2.18 18.00
N SER A 11 1.57 3.47 17.98
CA SER A 11 2.19 4.44 17.08
C SER A 11 3.73 4.49 17.21
N LYS A 12 4.27 4.46 18.42
CA LYS A 12 5.74 4.45 18.63
C LYS A 12 6.42 3.18 18.14
N GLN A 13 5.74 2.04 18.20
CA GLN A 13 6.31 0.74 17.84
C GLN A 13 6.22 0.46 16.33
N TYR A 14 5.21 0.99 15.67
CA TYR A 14 4.87 0.67 14.28
C TYR A 14 5.23 1.79 13.30
N LEU A 15 5.46 3.02 13.76
CA LEU A 15 5.57 4.17 12.86
C LEU A 15 6.94 4.86 12.86
N TYR A 16 7.94 4.27 13.52
CA TYR A 16 9.29 4.82 13.61
C TYR A 16 10.33 3.80 13.14
N ASP A 17 11.42 4.29 12.55
CA ASP A 17 12.57 3.46 12.20
C ASP A 17 13.52 3.22 13.37
N LYS A 18 14.54 2.37 13.15
CA LYS A 18 15.61 2.10 14.12
C LYS A 18 16.46 3.34 14.50
N HIS A 19 16.27 4.46 13.81
CA HIS A 19 16.91 5.75 14.02
C HIS A 19 15.93 6.81 14.56
N GLU A 20 14.72 6.41 15.00
CA GLU A 20 13.63 7.27 15.47
C GLU A 20 13.05 8.25 14.43
N ASN A 21 13.25 8.01 13.13
CA ASN A 21 12.55 8.76 12.10
C ASN A 21 11.10 8.29 12.01
N GLN A 22 10.16 9.22 12.18
CA GLN A 22 8.74 8.94 12.05
C GLN A 22 8.36 8.80 10.57
N TYR A 23 7.83 7.64 10.19
CA TYR A 23 7.34 7.36 8.84
C TYR A 23 5.88 7.75 8.67
N LEU A 24 5.07 7.48 9.68
CA LEU A 24 3.62 7.65 9.70
C LEU A 24 3.20 8.12 11.10
N ASP A 25 2.06 8.77 11.26
CA ASP A 25 1.67 9.38 12.55
C ASP A 25 0.18 9.27 12.88
N CYS A 26 -0.57 8.49 12.11
CA CYS A 26 -1.96 8.16 12.34
C CYS A 26 -2.24 6.67 12.06
N SER A 27 -3.12 6.06 12.84
CA SER A 27 -3.56 4.67 12.65
C SER A 27 -5.07 4.54 12.82
N SER A 28 -5.73 3.94 11.84
CA SER A 28 -7.14 3.53 11.93
C SER A 28 -7.20 2.00 12.03
N VAL A 29 -7.85 1.50 13.08
CA VAL A 29 -7.97 0.06 13.36
C VAL A 29 -9.25 -0.48 12.75
N VAL A 30 -9.18 -1.64 12.10
CA VAL A 30 -10.30 -2.35 11.46
C VAL A 30 -10.26 -3.85 11.81
N ALA A 31 -11.31 -4.61 11.46
CA ALA A 31 -11.43 -5.99 11.95
C ALA A 31 -10.62 -7.00 11.13
N ILE A 32 -10.51 -6.84 9.81
CA ILE A 32 -9.84 -7.81 8.92
C ILE A 32 -9.08 -7.14 7.76
N ASP A 33 -8.17 -7.89 7.13
CA ASP A 33 -7.22 -7.39 6.13
C ASP A 33 -7.91 -6.79 4.90
N ALA A 34 -8.98 -7.44 4.46
CA ALA A 34 -9.81 -6.94 3.36
C ALA A 34 -10.44 -5.59 3.67
N GLU A 35 -10.92 -5.37 4.90
CA GLU A 35 -11.48 -4.09 5.33
C GLU A 35 -10.40 -3.01 5.41
N ALA A 36 -9.16 -3.37 5.76
CA ALA A 36 -8.04 -2.44 5.80
C ALA A 36 -7.67 -1.98 4.39
N ASN A 37 -7.57 -2.90 3.43
CA ASN A 37 -7.39 -2.56 2.02
C ASN A 37 -8.54 -1.72 1.47
N ASP A 38 -9.79 -2.08 1.78
CA ASP A 38 -10.97 -1.32 1.37
C ASP A 38 -10.94 0.12 1.92
N LEU A 39 -10.63 0.27 3.21
CA LEU A 39 -10.47 1.57 3.84
C LEU A 39 -9.35 2.39 3.17
N ALA A 40 -8.16 1.80 2.96
CA ALA A 40 -7.04 2.49 2.34
C ALA A 40 -7.36 2.98 0.91
N ILE A 41 -8.06 2.16 0.11
CA ILE A 41 -8.50 2.52 -1.23
C ILE A 41 -9.57 3.62 -1.19
N ARG A 42 -10.52 3.55 -0.24
CA ARG A 42 -11.55 4.60 -0.07
C ARG A 42 -10.93 5.94 0.34
N LEU A 43 -9.98 5.93 1.27
CA LEU A 43 -9.23 7.12 1.68
C LEU A 43 -8.53 7.75 0.47
N SER A 44 -7.82 6.93 -0.30
CA SER A 44 -7.14 7.37 -1.52
C SER A 44 -8.11 7.94 -2.55
N SER A 45 -9.24 7.28 -2.76
CA SER A 45 -10.27 7.75 -3.70
C SER A 45 -10.87 9.11 -3.31
N GLN A 46 -11.05 9.37 -2.00
CA GLN A 46 -11.56 10.65 -1.52
C GLN A 46 -10.58 11.80 -1.71
N ILE A 47 -9.28 11.55 -1.51
CA ILE A 47 -8.24 12.56 -1.61
C ILE A 47 -7.93 12.89 -3.08
N THR A 48 -7.89 11.86 -3.92
CA THR A 48 -7.54 11.98 -5.34
C THR A 48 -8.73 12.33 -6.23
N PHE A 49 -9.95 12.08 -5.75
CA PHE A 49 -11.20 12.09 -6.53
C PHE A 49 -11.20 11.11 -7.72
N SER A 50 -10.27 10.16 -7.75
CA SER A 50 -10.28 9.05 -8.70
C SER A 50 -10.86 7.80 -8.06
N LYS A 51 -11.31 6.88 -8.91
CA LYS A 51 -11.81 5.55 -8.54
C LYS A 51 -11.07 4.41 -9.23
N ASN A 52 -10.01 4.75 -9.98
CA ASN A 52 -9.19 3.76 -10.65
C ASN A 52 -8.02 3.39 -9.74
N ILE A 53 -7.68 2.11 -9.69
CA ILE A 53 -6.51 1.62 -8.94
C ILE A 53 -5.52 1.00 -9.92
N LEU A 54 -4.24 1.11 -9.59
CA LEU A 54 -3.16 0.39 -10.27
C LEU A 54 -2.64 -0.70 -9.32
N ALA A 55 -2.36 -1.90 -9.84
CA ALA A 55 -1.76 -3.00 -9.10
C ALA A 55 -0.93 -3.90 -10.04
N PHE A 56 -0.05 -4.74 -9.48
CA PHE A 56 0.67 -5.73 -10.28
C PHE A 56 -0.14 -7.00 -10.52
N ALA A 57 0.12 -7.68 -11.63
CA ALA A 57 -0.37 -9.04 -11.85
C ALA A 57 0.16 -9.96 -10.75
N GLY A 58 -0.74 -10.72 -10.11
CA GLY A 58 -0.40 -11.58 -8.98
C GLY A 58 -0.44 -10.88 -7.61
N THR A 59 -0.79 -9.59 -7.54
CA THR A 59 -1.12 -8.95 -6.25
C THR A 59 -2.34 -9.68 -5.68
N PHE A 60 -2.20 -10.21 -4.47
CA PHE A 60 -3.26 -10.82 -3.69
C PHE A 60 -4.13 -9.72 -3.08
N VAL A 61 -4.84 -9.04 -3.95
CA VAL A 61 -6.10 -8.42 -3.57
C VAL A 61 -7.13 -9.44 -3.94
N GLU A 62 -7.95 -9.90 -2.99
CA GLU A 62 -9.15 -10.62 -3.38
C GLU A 62 -9.99 -9.66 -4.23
N LEU A 63 -9.85 -9.72 -5.56
CA LEU A 63 -10.47 -8.75 -6.48
C LEU A 63 -11.99 -8.73 -6.33
N HIS A 64 -12.57 -9.82 -5.81
CA HIS A 64 -13.98 -9.95 -5.44
C HIS A 64 -14.37 -9.16 -4.17
N GLN A 65 -13.39 -8.64 -3.43
CA GLN A 65 -13.54 -7.85 -2.21
C GLN A 65 -13.06 -6.41 -2.39
N LEU A 66 -12.78 -5.97 -3.63
CA LEU A 66 -12.53 -4.55 -3.87
C LEU A 66 -13.75 -3.72 -3.46
N PRO A 67 -13.55 -2.52 -2.90
CA PRO A 67 -14.63 -1.60 -2.61
C PRO A 67 -15.55 -1.43 -3.80
N ALA A 68 -16.87 -1.34 -3.59
CA ALA A 68 -17.81 -0.91 -4.63
C ALA A 68 -17.46 0.49 -5.20
N THR A 69 -16.63 1.27 -4.49
CA THR A 69 -16.12 2.55 -4.98
C THR A 69 -15.04 2.42 -6.04
N VAL A 70 -14.38 1.27 -6.18
CA VAL A 70 -13.41 1.02 -7.26
C VAL A 70 -14.17 0.87 -8.58
N ARG A 71 -13.79 1.68 -9.56
CA ARG A 71 -14.38 1.65 -10.90
C ARG A 71 -13.62 0.69 -11.82
N HIS A 72 -12.30 0.79 -11.82
CA HIS A 72 -11.42 -0.03 -12.65
C HIS A 72 -10.15 -0.36 -11.88
N ALA A 73 -9.75 -1.64 -11.91
CA ALA A 73 -8.44 -2.09 -11.47
C ALA A 73 -7.57 -2.36 -12.70
N PHE A 74 -6.49 -1.59 -12.83
CA PHE A 74 -5.53 -1.76 -13.91
C PHE A 74 -4.38 -2.62 -13.40
N VAL A 75 -4.18 -3.75 -14.06
CA VAL A 75 -3.16 -4.73 -13.70
C VAL A 75 -2.00 -4.60 -14.66
N VAL A 76 -0.83 -4.25 -14.14
CA VAL A 76 0.43 -4.23 -14.90
C VAL A 76 1.20 -5.52 -14.67
N ALA A 77 1.65 -6.15 -15.76
CA ALA A 77 2.45 -7.36 -15.70
C ALA A 77 3.93 -7.02 -15.88
N ASN A 78 4.79 -7.89 -15.35
CA ASN A 78 6.21 -7.79 -15.60
C ASN A 78 6.52 -8.17 -17.06
N SER A 79 7.64 -7.69 -17.60
CA SER A 79 8.02 -8.03 -18.98
C SER A 79 8.34 -9.53 -19.10
N ALA A 80 7.97 -10.14 -20.23
CA ALA A 80 8.13 -11.57 -20.46
C ALA A 80 9.60 -12.02 -20.53
N ASP A 81 10.52 -11.09 -20.81
CA ASP A 81 11.97 -11.32 -20.84
C ASP A 81 12.62 -11.25 -19.45
N GLY A 82 11.90 -10.79 -18.43
CA GLY A 82 12.32 -10.79 -17.02
C GLY A 82 13.49 -9.87 -16.69
N THR A 83 13.95 -9.05 -17.63
CA THR A 83 15.05 -8.09 -17.39
C THR A 83 14.54 -6.84 -16.67
N GLU A 84 15.36 -6.29 -15.77
CA GLU A 84 14.98 -5.15 -14.94
C GLU A 84 14.57 -3.92 -15.76
N ASP A 85 15.33 -3.61 -16.80
CA ASP A 85 15.08 -2.42 -17.63
C ASP A 85 13.85 -2.59 -18.53
N ALA A 86 13.67 -3.77 -19.14
CA ALA A 86 12.48 -4.03 -19.95
C ALA A 86 11.20 -4.05 -19.10
N SER A 87 11.29 -4.55 -17.86
CA SER A 87 10.20 -4.53 -16.89
C SER A 87 9.82 -3.10 -16.50
N LYS A 88 10.81 -2.25 -16.24
CA LYS A 88 10.58 -0.82 -15.96
C LYS A 88 9.93 -0.13 -17.15
N ASP A 89 10.50 -0.27 -18.33
CA ASP A 89 10.02 0.43 -19.53
C ASP A 89 8.60 -0.02 -19.90
N CYS A 90 8.31 -1.31 -19.82
CA CYS A 90 6.98 -1.84 -20.10
C CYS A 90 5.92 -1.26 -19.15
N VAL A 91 6.16 -1.29 -17.84
CA VAL A 91 5.21 -0.78 -16.85
C VAL A 91 5.05 0.74 -16.97
N LEU A 92 6.14 1.48 -17.13
CA LEU A 92 6.09 2.94 -17.30
C LEU A 92 5.34 3.33 -18.58
N GLN A 93 5.59 2.65 -19.69
CA GLN A 93 4.90 2.90 -20.95
C GLN A 93 3.40 2.59 -20.84
N ALA A 94 3.03 1.48 -20.16
CA ALA A 94 1.64 1.15 -19.91
C ALA A 94 0.94 2.23 -19.08
N VAL A 95 1.58 2.70 -18.01
CA VAL A 95 1.07 3.79 -17.16
C VAL A 95 0.93 5.08 -17.96
N GLU A 96 1.91 5.44 -18.79
CA GLU A 96 1.85 6.64 -19.65
C GLU A 96 0.73 6.56 -20.68
N ASN A 97 0.50 5.39 -21.28
CA ASN A 97 -0.59 5.20 -22.24
C ASN A 97 -1.96 5.39 -21.57
N LEU A 98 -2.16 4.79 -20.38
CA LEU A 98 -3.38 4.99 -19.60
C LEU A 98 -3.58 6.47 -19.22
N LYS A 99 -2.50 7.16 -18.84
CA LYS A 99 -2.54 8.61 -18.59
C LYS A 99 -2.96 9.40 -19.83
N LYS A 100 -2.44 9.06 -21.03
CA LYS A 100 -2.80 9.71 -22.31
C LYS A 100 -4.27 9.50 -22.68
N GLU A 101 -4.87 8.40 -22.25
CA GLU A 101 -6.31 8.12 -22.39
C GLU A 101 -7.17 8.87 -21.36
N GLY A 102 -6.58 9.68 -20.48
CA GLY A 102 -7.28 10.43 -19.43
C GLY A 102 -7.60 9.61 -18.19
N ILE A 103 -6.95 8.46 -18.00
CA ILE A 103 -7.09 7.65 -16.78
C ILE A 103 -6.23 8.26 -15.68
N HIS A 104 -6.90 8.72 -14.62
CA HIS A 104 -6.26 9.12 -13.37
C HIS A 104 -6.38 7.99 -12.36
N PHE A 105 -5.34 7.73 -11.58
CA PHE A 105 -5.34 6.72 -10.52
C PHE A 105 -5.54 7.34 -9.15
N SER A 106 -6.26 6.64 -8.28
CA SER A 106 -6.43 6.99 -6.88
C SER A 106 -5.26 6.51 -6.04
N CYS A 107 -4.86 5.27 -6.27
CA CYS A 107 -3.71 4.68 -5.62
C CYS A 107 -2.99 3.67 -6.50
N PHE A 108 -1.73 3.44 -6.15
CA PHE A 108 -0.95 2.29 -6.54
C PHE A 108 -0.86 1.35 -5.35
N LEU A 109 -1.47 0.18 -5.48
CA LEU A 109 -1.49 -0.86 -4.47
C LEU A 109 -0.37 -1.85 -4.72
N ILE A 110 0.49 -2.02 -3.72
CA ILE A 110 1.75 -2.74 -3.82
C ILE A 110 1.81 -3.75 -2.68
N GLU A 111 2.06 -5.01 -3.00
CA GLU A 111 2.64 -5.93 -2.02
C GLU A 111 4.16 -5.88 -2.14
N PRO A 112 4.94 -5.78 -1.05
CA PRO A 112 6.39 -5.71 -1.15
C PRO A 112 7.02 -6.93 -1.81
N PHE A 113 6.40 -8.09 -1.62
CA PHE A 113 6.74 -9.35 -2.27
C PHE A 113 5.45 -9.99 -2.77
N LEU A 114 5.38 -10.31 -4.05
CA LEU A 114 4.22 -10.97 -4.63
C LEU A 114 4.22 -12.43 -4.18
N PHE A 115 3.07 -12.91 -3.70
CA PHE A 115 2.90 -14.32 -3.42
C PHE A 115 2.02 -14.95 -4.51
N MET A 116 2.59 -15.89 -5.25
CA MET A 116 1.87 -16.63 -6.27
C MET A 116 1.80 -18.09 -5.85
N ASP A 117 0.60 -18.67 -5.81
CA ASP A 117 0.38 -20.03 -5.27
C ASP A 117 1.32 -21.09 -5.87
N GLU A 118 1.68 -20.94 -7.15
CA GLU A 118 2.56 -21.88 -7.87
C GLU A 118 4.06 -21.60 -7.72
N VAL A 119 4.44 -20.35 -7.41
CA VAL A 119 5.84 -19.87 -7.49
C VAL A 119 6.38 -19.42 -6.12
N GLY A 120 5.51 -19.24 -5.13
CA GLY A 120 5.85 -18.70 -3.82
C GLY A 120 6.09 -17.20 -3.85
N PHE A 121 7.10 -16.73 -3.10
CA PHE A 121 7.45 -15.31 -3.05
C PHE A 121 8.29 -14.89 -4.26
N LEU A 122 7.74 -13.96 -5.03
CA LEU A 122 8.41 -13.30 -6.13
C LEU A 122 8.87 -11.90 -5.69
N GLN A 123 10.18 -11.67 -5.81
CA GLN A 123 10.78 -10.37 -5.56
C GLN A 123 10.77 -9.53 -6.84
N TYR A 124 10.45 -8.25 -6.71
CA TYR A 124 10.57 -7.32 -7.83
C TYR A 124 12.04 -7.08 -8.20
N PRO A 125 12.34 -6.82 -9.48
CA PRO A 125 13.63 -6.28 -9.88
C PRO A 125 14.00 -5.04 -9.05
N GLN A 126 15.28 -4.92 -8.70
CA GLN A 126 15.75 -3.90 -7.78
C GLN A 126 15.37 -2.50 -8.28
N GLY A 127 14.83 -1.65 -7.42
CA GLY A 127 14.47 -0.28 -7.77
C GLY A 127 13.30 -0.10 -8.76
N LEU A 128 12.70 -1.17 -9.28
CA LEU A 128 11.52 -1.10 -10.17
C LEU A 128 10.38 -0.33 -9.50
N LEU A 129 9.97 -0.77 -8.31
CA LEU A 129 8.86 -0.18 -7.58
C LEU A 129 9.12 1.30 -7.24
N LYS A 130 10.36 1.64 -6.86
CA LYS A 130 10.77 3.02 -6.56
C LYS A 130 10.66 3.91 -7.81
N THR A 131 11.08 3.42 -8.97
CA THR A 131 10.99 4.16 -10.23
C THR A 131 9.54 4.40 -10.65
N ILE A 132 8.70 3.36 -10.60
CA ILE A 132 7.27 3.48 -10.92
C ILE A 132 6.57 4.44 -9.97
N THR A 133 6.77 4.25 -8.67
CA THR A 133 6.19 5.12 -7.63
C THR A 133 6.60 6.58 -7.85
N SER A 134 7.89 6.83 -8.11
CA SER A 134 8.38 8.19 -8.40
C SER A 134 7.75 8.80 -9.66
N SER A 135 7.49 7.99 -10.70
CA SER A 135 6.82 8.44 -11.94
C SER A 135 5.32 8.71 -11.73
N LEU A 136 4.66 7.92 -10.89
CA LEU A 136 3.26 8.13 -10.53
C LEU A 136 3.09 9.39 -9.67
N LEU A 137 3.94 9.57 -8.65
CA LEU A 137 3.89 10.69 -7.71
C LEU A 137 4.23 12.05 -8.33
N LYS A 138 5.03 12.10 -9.41
CA LYS A 138 5.43 13.37 -10.05
C LYS A 138 4.29 14.11 -10.74
N ASP A 139 3.34 13.38 -11.32
CA ASP A 139 2.35 13.95 -12.23
C ASP A 139 0.90 13.77 -11.76
N THR A 140 0.67 12.96 -10.73
CA THR A 140 -0.69 12.60 -10.28
C THR A 140 -0.81 12.66 -8.77
N LYS A 141 -2.02 12.99 -8.29
CA LYS A 141 -2.38 12.83 -6.87
C LYS A 141 -2.42 11.36 -6.41
N CYS A 142 -1.92 10.40 -7.20
CA CYS A 142 -2.00 8.98 -6.91
C CYS A 142 -1.21 8.66 -5.63
N LEU A 143 -1.87 8.08 -4.63
CA LEU A 143 -1.22 7.67 -3.38
C LEU A 143 -0.60 6.27 -3.50
N THR A 144 0.45 6.00 -2.74
CA THR A 144 0.98 4.63 -2.59
C THR A 144 0.39 3.94 -1.38
N ILE A 145 -0.21 2.77 -1.62
CA ILE A 145 -0.65 1.85 -0.57
C ILE A 145 0.29 0.64 -0.62
N VAL A 146 0.92 0.31 0.50
CA VAL A 146 1.67 -0.93 0.64
C VAL A 146 0.92 -1.89 1.56
N ASP A 147 0.59 -3.07 1.03
CA ASP A 147 -0.02 -4.15 1.78
C ASP A 147 1.06 -5.01 2.45
N GLU A 148 1.23 -4.79 3.76
CA GLU A 148 2.15 -5.51 4.64
C GLU A 148 1.46 -6.63 5.40
N SER A 149 0.25 -7.05 5.02
CA SER A 149 -0.52 -8.09 5.72
C SER A 149 0.24 -9.39 5.92
N ARG A 150 1.13 -9.73 4.99
CA ARG A 150 1.96 -10.94 5.02
C ARG A 150 3.44 -10.68 5.31
N THR A 151 3.94 -9.49 5.01
CA THR A 151 5.38 -9.17 5.05
C THR A 151 5.79 -8.28 6.22
N GLY A 152 4.84 -7.60 6.85
CA GLY A 152 5.10 -6.65 7.92
C GLY A 152 5.37 -7.31 9.27
N LEU A 153 5.43 -6.47 10.30
CA LEU A 153 5.59 -6.87 11.71
C LEU A 153 6.83 -7.75 11.94
N GLY A 154 7.91 -7.49 11.21
CA GLY A 154 9.17 -8.22 11.36
C GLY A 154 9.22 -9.58 10.67
N ARG A 155 8.21 -9.96 9.87
CA ARG A 155 8.15 -11.30 9.25
C ARG A 155 9.39 -11.67 8.46
N LEU A 156 9.98 -10.71 7.75
CA LEU A 156 11.16 -10.93 6.90
C LEU A 156 12.50 -10.91 7.65
N GLY A 157 12.51 -10.45 8.90
CA GLY A 157 13.71 -10.39 9.75
C GLY A 157 14.72 -9.28 9.41
N THR A 158 14.54 -8.56 8.30
CA THR A 158 15.38 -7.43 7.85
C THR A 158 15.03 -6.11 8.54
N GLY A 159 13.76 -5.95 8.93
CA GLY A 159 13.23 -4.75 9.56
C GLY A 159 11.77 -4.97 9.98
N MET A 160 11.15 -3.92 10.50
CA MET A 160 9.75 -3.98 10.94
C MET A 160 8.78 -4.10 9.76
N TRP A 161 9.10 -3.45 8.65
CA TRP A 161 8.28 -3.36 7.44
C TRP A 161 9.11 -3.72 6.22
N ALA A 162 8.49 -4.37 5.24
CA ALA A 162 9.16 -4.74 3.99
C ALA A 162 9.25 -3.56 3.00
N PHE A 163 8.44 -2.52 3.13
CA PHE A 163 8.53 -1.32 2.29
C PHE A 163 9.90 -0.64 2.38
N THR A 164 10.61 -0.81 3.51
CA THR A 164 11.98 -0.29 3.66
C THR A 164 12.96 -1.04 2.78
N ASP A 165 12.76 -2.33 2.57
CA ASP A 165 13.63 -3.19 1.75
C ASP A 165 13.48 -2.89 0.26
N ILE A 166 12.27 -2.53 -0.18
CA ILE A 166 11.99 -2.09 -1.56
C ILE A 166 12.28 -0.59 -1.77
N GLY A 167 12.69 0.13 -0.72
CA GLY A 167 13.16 1.52 -0.80
C GLY A 167 12.08 2.54 -1.14
N ILE A 168 10.84 2.30 -0.70
CA ILE A 168 9.69 3.18 -0.89
C ILE A 168 9.18 3.66 0.46
N LEU A 169 8.78 4.93 0.54
CA LEU A 169 7.99 5.45 1.64
C LEU A 169 6.52 5.56 1.17
N PRO A 170 5.62 4.70 1.65
CA PRO A 170 4.23 4.72 1.22
C PRO A 170 3.39 5.79 1.94
N ASP A 171 2.32 6.23 1.28
CA ASP A 171 1.31 7.12 1.87
C ASP A 171 0.40 6.40 2.88
N LEU A 172 0.08 5.14 2.60
CA LEU A 172 -0.69 4.26 3.47
C LEU A 172 -0.04 2.87 3.55
N VAL A 173 -0.09 2.27 4.75
CA VAL A 173 0.34 0.89 4.99
C VAL A 173 -0.84 0.10 5.53
N VAL A 174 -1.16 -1.01 4.88
CA VAL A 174 -2.13 -1.98 5.37
C VAL A 174 -1.40 -3.02 6.21
N VAL A 175 -1.83 -3.19 7.45
CA VAL A 175 -1.30 -4.18 8.38
C VAL A 175 -2.35 -5.24 8.60
N GLY A 176 -1.94 -6.50 8.41
CA GLY A 176 -2.86 -7.62 8.44
C GLY A 176 -3.11 -8.20 9.84
N VAL A 177 -3.87 -9.30 9.88
CA VAL A 177 -4.37 -9.98 11.10
C VAL A 177 -3.27 -10.45 12.05
N ILE A 178 -2.02 -10.54 11.57
CA ILE A 178 -0.85 -10.82 12.41
C ILE A 178 -0.74 -9.79 13.55
N LEU A 179 -1.25 -8.56 13.34
CA LEU A 179 -1.33 -7.51 14.35
C LEU A 179 -2.08 -7.94 15.61
N GLY A 180 -3.16 -8.69 15.45
CA GLY A 180 -4.01 -9.15 16.54
C GLY A 180 -3.48 -10.39 17.27
N ASN A 181 -2.35 -10.98 16.86
CA ASN A 181 -1.81 -12.20 17.45
C ASN A 181 -2.87 -13.32 17.63
N GLY A 182 -3.69 -13.54 16.60
CA GLY A 182 -4.78 -14.52 16.59
C GLY A 182 -6.18 -13.92 16.77
N PHE A 183 -6.29 -12.64 17.17
CA PHE A 183 -7.53 -11.89 17.07
C PHE A 183 -7.70 -11.29 15.66
N PRO A 184 -8.93 -11.19 15.14
CA PRO A 184 -9.20 -10.50 13.88
C PRO A 184 -9.00 -9.00 14.12
N LEU A 185 -7.79 -8.53 13.84
CA LEU A 185 -7.39 -7.15 14.01
C LEU A 185 -6.41 -6.77 12.91
N SER A 186 -6.79 -5.76 12.14
CA SER A 186 -5.97 -5.21 11.05
C SER A 186 -5.95 -3.69 11.19
N ALA A 187 -5.06 -3.00 10.51
CA ALA A 187 -4.97 -1.55 10.61
C ALA A 187 -4.52 -0.91 9.30
N VAL A 188 -4.92 0.34 9.11
CA VAL A 188 -4.35 1.23 8.11
C VAL A 188 -3.52 2.27 8.83
N LEU A 189 -2.24 2.32 8.53
CA LEU A 189 -1.30 3.32 9.01
C LEU A 189 -1.14 4.39 7.93
N THR A 190 -1.15 5.66 8.29
CA THR A 190 -0.98 6.76 7.35
C THR A 190 -0.42 8.01 8.05
N SER A 191 -0.16 9.08 7.31
CA SER A 191 0.19 10.38 7.90
C SER A 191 -1.06 11.13 8.39
N ARG A 192 -0.90 11.99 9.40
CA ARG A 192 -1.94 12.86 9.94
C ARG A 192 -2.45 13.84 8.90
N GLN A 193 -1.59 14.25 7.97
CA GLN A 193 -2.00 15.07 6.83
C GLN A 193 -3.04 14.34 5.97
N ILE A 194 -2.80 13.07 5.65
CA ILE A 194 -3.74 12.23 4.90
C ILE A 194 -5.00 11.96 5.71
N ALA A 195 -4.85 11.61 6.99
CA ALA A 195 -5.97 11.34 7.88
C ALA A 195 -6.86 12.57 8.12
N ALA A 196 -6.30 13.79 8.13
CA ALA A 196 -7.06 15.04 8.29
C ALA A 196 -7.70 15.51 6.97
N ALA A 197 -7.25 15.00 5.82
CA ALA A 197 -7.82 15.33 4.51
C ALA A 197 -9.15 14.63 4.23
N VAL A 198 -9.54 13.64 5.04
CA VAL A 198 -10.79 12.88 4.92
C VAL A 198 -11.78 13.23 6.05
N PRO A 199 -13.10 13.06 5.84
CA PRO A 199 -14.11 13.37 6.86
C PRO A 199 -13.90 12.54 8.14
N LYS A 200 -14.25 13.11 9.31
CA LYS A 200 -14.08 12.50 10.65
C LYS A 200 -14.64 11.08 10.83
N TYR A 201 -15.55 10.63 9.97
CA TYR A 201 -16.02 9.23 9.99
C TYR A 201 -14.93 8.19 9.68
N TYR A 202 -13.81 8.62 9.08
CA TYR A 202 -12.70 7.76 8.65
C TYR A 202 -11.42 7.94 9.47
N SER A 203 -11.44 8.88 10.42
CA SER A 203 -10.26 9.40 11.07
C SER A 203 -10.52 9.50 12.56
N THR A 204 -9.71 8.82 13.37
CA THR A 204 -9.80 8.83 14.84
C THR A 204 -9.11 10.05 15.47
N VAL A 205 -8.63 11.00 14.66
CA VAL A 205 -7.95 12.24 15.12
C VAL A 205 -8.84 13.48 15.22
#